data_AF-A0A4P7QXX1-F1
#
_entry.id   AF-A0A4P7QXX1-F1
#
_cell.length_a   1.000
_cell.length_b   1.000
_cell.length_c   1.000
_cell.angle_alpha   90.00
_cell.angle_beta   90.00
_cell.angle_gamma   90.00
#
_symmetry.space_group_name_H-M   'P 1'
#
loop_
_entity.id
_entity.type
_entity.pdbx_description
1 polymer ?
#
loop_
_entity_poly.entity_id
_entity_poly.type
_entity_poly.pdbx_seq_one_letter_code
_entity_poly.pdbx_strand_id
1 'polypeptide(L)' 'MMQPADVDVVPVSGSYRIQKEGRRRGRAHETYPAAETEALRLTVDNPGAVFTIMREIARVHHKGQS' A
#
# COMPACT_ATOMS: atom_id res chain seq x y z
N MET A 1 -20.43 1.29 24.52
CA MET A 1 -20.43 1.17 23.05
C MET A 1 -19.98 2.51 22.50
N MET A 2 -18.80 2.56 21.89
CA MET A 2 -18.28 3.79 21.27
C MET A 2 -19.10 4.01 19.99
N GLN A 3 -19.90 5.08 19.91
CA GLN A 3 -20.50 5.45 18.62
C GLN A 3 -19.36 5.67 17.63
N PRO A 4 -19.45 5.21 16.36
CA PRO A 4 -18.46 5.58 15.38
C PRO A 4 -18.48 7.10 15.28
N ALA A 5 -17.45 7.74 15.85
CA ALA A 5 -17.15 9.14 15.60
C ALA A 5 -17.21 9.37 14.10
N ASP A 6 -17.68 10.53 13.63
CA ASP A 6 -17.91 10.78 12.20
C ASP A 6 -16.64 10.49 11.38
N VAL A 7 -16.57 9.31 10.74
CA VAL A 7 -15.44 8.86 9.91
C VAL A 7 -15.79 9.10 8.45
N ASP A 8 -14.92 9.82 7.74
CA ASP A 8 -15.02 9.98 6.30
C ASP A 8 -14.10 9.00 5.58
N VAL A 9 -14.67 8.29 4.61
CA VAL A 9 -13.93 7.41 3.69
C VAL A 9 -13.92 8.04 2.31
N VAL A 10 -12.76 8.50 1.86
CA VAL A 10 -12.58 9.14 0.55
C VAL A 10 -11.93 8.14 -0.40
N PRO A 11 -12.60 7.72 -1.49
CA PRO A 11 -11.98 6.84 -2.47
C PRO A 11 -10.81 7.56 -3.16
N VAL A 12 -9.71 6.83 -3.38
CA VAL A 12 -8.53 7.35 -4.08
C VAL A 12 -8.01 6.33 -5.08
N SER A 13 -7.36 6.81 -6.14
CA SER A 13 -6.63 5.96 -7.07
C SER A 13 -5.13 6.16 -6.87
N GLY A 14 -4.57 5.52 -5.85
CA GLY A 14 -3.13 5.58 -5.57
C GLY A 14 -2.30 4.68 -6.48
N SER A 15 -0.99 4.93 -6.51
CA SER A 15 0.03 4.07 -7.11
C SER A 15 0.12 2.72 -6.39
N TYR A 16 0.60 1.70 -7.10
CA TYR A 16 1.00 0.43 -6.51
C TYR A 16 2.30 0.60 -5.73
N ARG A 17 2.47 -0.09 -4.61
CA ARG A 17 3.69 -0.07 -3.81
C ARG A 17 4.16 -1.48 -3.51
N ILE A 18 5.46 -1.74 -3.73
CA ILE A 18 6.12 -2.98 -3.35
C ILE A 18 6.80 -2.78 -2.00
N GLN A 19 6.43 -3.58 -1.00
CA GLN A 19 7.01 -3.54 0.34
C GLN A 19 7.61 -4.88 0.69
N LYS A 20 8.87 -4.89 1.15
CA LYS A 20 9.50 -6.07 1.73
C LYS A 20 8.91 -6.33 3.12
N GLU A 21 8.61 -7.58 3.44
CA GLU A 21 8.15 -7.97 4.76
C GLU A 21 9.12 -7.48 5.86
N GLY A 22 8.57 -6.97 6.97
CA GLY A 22 9.35 -6.38 8.06
C GLY A 22 9.91 -4.97 7.80
N ARG A 23 9.74 -4.39 6.60
CA ARG A 23 10.12 -2.98 6.33
C ARG A 23 8.90 -2.09 6.22
N ARG A 24 9.01 -0.84 6.69
CA ARG A 24 7.90 0.14 6.64
C ARG A 24 7.79 0.93 5.34
N ARG A 25 8.84 0.97 4.51
CA ARG A 25 8.87 1.74 3.25
C ARG A 25 8.87 0.80 2.05
N GLY A 26 8.06 1.14 1.05
CA GLY A 26 7.99 0.44 -0.23
C GLY A 26 8.33 1.34 -1.42
N ARG A 27 8.53 0.73 -2.59
CA ARG A 27 8.75 1.41 -3.87
C ARG A 27 7.43 1.61 -4.61
N ALA A 28 7.16 2.80 -5.13
CA ALA A 28 5.91 3.11 -5.83
C ALA A 28 6.02 2.89 -7.35
N HIS A 29 4.93 2.42 -7.95
CA HIS A 29 4.78 2.13 -9.38
C HIS A 29 3.39 2.56 -9.85
N GLU A 30 3.31 3.16 -11.03
CA GLU A 30 2.03 3.68 -11.57
C GLU A 30 1.02 2.58 -11.91
N THR A 31 1.51 1.42 -12.37
CA THR A 31 0.68 0.31 -12.85
C THR A 31 1.00 -1.00 -12.13
N TYR A 32 0.03 -1.92 -12.07
CA TYR A 32 0.23 -3.24 -11.48
C TYR A 32 1.29 -4.06 -12.24
N PRO A 33 1.28 -4.15 -13.59
CA PRO A 33 2.29 -4.93 -14.30
C PRO A 33 3.74 -4.45 -14.06
N ALA A 34 3.94 -3.13 -13.92
CA ALA A 34 5.25 -2.57 -13.57
C ALA A 34 5.67 -2.97 -12.14
N ALA A 35 4.73 -2.97 -11.19
CA ALA A 35 4.99 -3.41 -9.82
C ALA A 35 5.27 -4.92 -9.75
N GLU A 36 4.52 -5.73 -10.49
CA GLU A 36 4.70 -7.19 -10.54
C GLU A 36 6.07 -7.57 -11.13
N THR A 37 6.44 -6.95 -12.25
CA THR A 37 7.75 -7.17 -12.89
C THR A 37 8.90 -6.87 -11.93
N GLU A 38 8.83 -5.75 -11.21
CA GLU A 38 9.86 -5.39 -10.23
C GLU A 38 9.84 -6.31 -9.00
N ALA A 39 8.66 -6.74 -8.53
CA ALA A 39 8.56 -7.68 -7.41
C ALA A 39 9.21 -9.02 -7.75
N LEU A 40 8.95 -9.56 -8.95
CA LEU A 40 9.59 -10.78 -9.43
C LEU A 40 11.12 -10.62 -9.49
N ARG A 41 11.61 -9.51 -10.04
CA ARG A 41 13.05 -9.20 -10.07
C ARG A 41 13.65 -9.17 -8.65
N LEU A 42 12.97 -8.53 -7.70
CA LEU A 42 13.41 -8.45 -6.31
C LEU A 42 13.43 -9.81 -5.60
N THR A 43 12.51 -10.72 -5.93
CA THR A 43 12.51 -12.09 -5.37
C THR A 43 13.68 -12.93 -5.86
N VAL A 44 14.08 -12.77 -7.13
CA VAL A 44 15.28 -13.41 -7.68
C VAL A 44 16.55 -12.88 -7.00
N ASP A 45 16.63 -11.55 -6.82
CA ASP A 45 17.76 -10.90 -6.14
C ASP A 45 17.83 -11.21 -4.63
N ASN A 46 16.72 -11.62 -4.01
CA ASN A 46 16.61 -11.86 -2.57
C ASN A 46 15.86 -13.18 -2.27
N PRO A 47 16.49 -14.35 -2.49
CA PRO A 47 15.85 -15.63 -2.23
C PRO A 47 15.33 -15.74 -0.79
N GLY A 48 14.08 -16.21 -0.64
CA GLY A 48 13.41 -16.35 0.66
C GLY A 48 12.83 -15.06 1.24
N ALA A 49 13.02 -13.90 0.60
CA ALA A 49 12.33 -12.68 0.98
C ALA A 49 10.89 -12.64 0.41
N VAL A 50 9.96 -12.13 1.22
CA VAL A 50 8.57 -11.88 0.81
C VAL A 50 8.39 -10.41 0.49
N PHE A 51 7.73 -10.13 -0.63
CA PHE A 51 7.36 -8.78 -1.07
C PHE A 51 5.85 -8.72 -1.30
N THR A 52 5.21 -7.68 -0.76
CA THR A 52 3.77 -7.43 -0.93
C THR A 52 3.56 -6.26 -1.88
N ILE A 53 2.68 -6.43 -2.87
CA ILE A 53 2.20 -5.35 -3.74
C ILE A 53 0.89 -4.83 -3.15
N MET A 54 0.83 -3.53 -2.84
CA MET A 54 -0.37 -2.89 -2.29
C MET A 54 -0.78 -1.70 -3.15
N ARG A 55 -2.05 -1.30 -3.10
CA ARG A 55 -2.54 -0.05 -3.71
C ARG A 55 -3.36 0.71 -2.68
N GLU A 56 -3.14 2.01 -2.58
CA GLU A 56 -4.03 2.87 -1.79
C GLU A 56 -5.34 3.07 -2.57
N ILE A 57 -6.44 2.56 -2.02
CA ILE A 57 -7.78 2.62 -2.64
C ILE A 57 -8.72 3.62 -1.94
N ALA A 58 -8.43 3.98 -0.69
CA ALA A 58 -9.20 4.93 0.09
C ALA A 58 -8.34 5.58 1.17
N ARG A 59 -8.73 6.79 1.60
CA ARG A 59 -8.23 7.44 2.82
C ARG A 59 -9.34 7.54 3.84
N VAL A 60 -9.03 7.25 5.09
CA VAL A 60 -9.98 7.21 6.20
C VAL A 60 -9.56 8.25 7.23
N HIS A 61 -10.43 9.21 7.54
CA HIS A 61 -10.15 10.30 8.47
C HIS A 61 -11.27 10.44 9.50
N HIS A 62 -10.90 10.78 10.74
CA HIS A 62 -11.85 11.20 11.76
C HIS A 62 -12.16 12.69 11.60
N LYS A 63 -13.43 13.08 11.49
CA LYS A 63 -13.84 14.49 11.51
C LYS A 63 -13.53 15.08 12.89
N GLY A 64 -12.83 16.21 12.91
CA GLY A 64 -12.51 16.96 14.14
C GLY A 64 -11.03 17.14 14.45
N GLN A 65 -10.12 16.61 13.62
CA GLN A 65 -8.70 16.97 13.65
C GLN A 65 -8.35 17.63 12.31
N SER A 66 -8.59 18.93 12.20
CA SER A 66 -8.06 19.81 11.16
C SER A 66 -7.45 21.03 11.82
#